data_AF-A0A6A3DML3-F1
#
_entry.id   AF-A0A6A3DML3-F1
#
_cell.length_a   1.000
_cell.length_b   1.000
_cell.length_c   1.000
_cell.angle_alpha   90.00
_cell.angle_beta   90.00
_cell.angle_gamma   90.00
#
_symmetry.space_group_name_H-M   'P 1'
#
loop_
_entity.id
_entity.type
_entity.pdbx_description
1 polymer ?
#
loop_
_entity_poly.entity_id
_entity_poly.type
_entity_poly.pdbx_seq_one_letter_code
_entity_poly.pdbx_strand_id
1 'polypeptide(L)'
;MPSRYNRYALATKLRILDAVRTGGDWESVAQADDVNINTARSWLRRYPTSSAALHAPLRGGKRAQKMTVDGHAFLMSKLSIDPDLTLRQLADELERACSISV
;
A
#
# COMPACT_ATOMS: atom_id res chain seq x y z
N MET A 1 11.74 19.85 -0.71
CA MET A 1 11.88 18.90 -1.84
C MET A 1 10.54 18.78 -2.54
N PRO A 2 10.40 19.13 -3.83
CA PRO A 2 9.16 18.91 -4.56
C PRO A 2 8.87 17.41 -4.60
N SER A 3 7.61 17.03 -4.41
CA SER A 3 7.18 15.64 -4.53
C SER A 3 7.50 15.13 -5.94
N ARG A 4 8.35 14.09 -6.07
CA ARG A 4 8.57 13.37 -7.34
C ARG A 4 7.29 12.70 -7.88
N TYR A 5 6.22 12.68 -7.10
CA TYR A 5 4.97 12.03 -7.44
C TYR A 5 3.88 13.08 -7.67
N ASN A 6 3.40 13.18 -8.91
CA ASN A 6 2.20 13.92 -9.22
C ASN A 6 1.01 13.28 -8.47
N ARG A 7 0.39 14.07 -7.60
CA ARG A 7 -0.86 13.70 -6.93
C ARG A 7 -2.00 14.26 -7.75
N TYR A 8 -2.72 13.39 -8.44
CA TYR A 8 -3.95 13.76 -9.14
C TYR A 8 -5.12 13.70 -8.18
N ALA A 9 -6.04 14.66 -8.31
CA ALA A 9 -7.28 14.66 -7.55
C ALA A 9 -8.16 13.46 -7.93
N LEU A 10 -8.94 12.96 -6.97
CA LEU A 10 -9.90 11.88 -7.21
C LEU A 10 -10.90 12.26 -8.32
N ALA A 11 -11.33 13.53 -8.35
CA ALA A 11 -12.24 14.05 -9.38
C ALA A 11 -11.69 13.88 -10.80
N THR A 12 -10.41 14.19 -11.02
CA THR A 12 -9.71 13.99 -12.30
C THR A 12 -9.75 12.52 -12.73
N LYS A 13 -9.45 11.61 -11.80
CA LYS A 13 -9.50 10.18 -12.05
C LYS A 13 -10.91 9.70 -12.39
N LEU A 14 -11.94 10.19 -11.69
CA LEU A 14 -13.33 9.83 -11.94
C LEU A 14 -13.82 10.33 -13.32
N ARG A 15 -13.42 11.53 -13.75
CA ARG A 15 -13.75 12.04 -15.09
C ARG A 15 -13.22 11.14 -16.21
N ILE A 16 -11.97 10.68 -16.10
CA ILE A 16 -11.39 9.75 -17.08
C ILE A 16 -12.12 8.41 -17.08
N LEU A 17 -12.45 7.86 -15.91
CA LEU A 17 -13.19 6.59 -15.80
C LEU A 17 -14.62 6.70 -16.36
N ASP A 18 -15.26 7.84 -16.12
CA ASP A 18 -16.62 8.09 -16.60
C ASP A 18 -16.66 8.26 -18.12
N ALA A 19 -15.67 8.94 -18.70
CA ALA A 19 -15.53 9.07 -20.15
C ALA A 19 -15.48 7.69 -20.85
N VAL A 20 -14.72 6.73 -20.33
CA VAL A 20 -14.71 5.35 -20.87
C VAL A 20 -16.08 4.69 -20.74
N ARG A 21 -16.75 4.88 -19.59
CA ARG A 21 -18.05 4.27 -19.32
C ARG A 21 -19.15 4.79 -20.25
N THR A 22 -19.13 6.06 -20.60
CA THR A 22 -20.09 6.67 -21.52
C THR A 22 -19.72 6.46 -23.00
N GLY A 23 -18.65 5.70 -23.29
CA GLY A 23 -18.15 5.50 -24.66
C GLY A 23 -17.47 6.73 -25.26
N GLY A 24 -17.09 7.71 -24.44
CA GLY A 24 -16.37 8.90 -24.83
C GLY A 24 -14.86 8.70 -24.92
N ASP A 25 -14.18 9.73 -25.42
CA ASP A 25 -12.72 9.73 -25.57
C ASP A 25 -12.02 10.11 -24.25
N TRP A 26 -11.54 9.10 -23.54
CA TRP A 26 -10.81 9.27 -22.29
C TRP A 26 -9.39 9.84 -22.49
N GLU A 27 -8.79 9.70 -23.68
CA GLU A 27 -7.46 10.24 -23.96
C GLU A 27 -7.52 11.77 -24.06
N SER A 28 -8.55 12.29 -24.73
CA SER A 28 -8.85 13.73 -24.75
C SER A 28 -9.10 14.31 -23.36
N VAL A 29 -9.84 13.59 -22.50
CA VAL A 29 -10.09 14.02 -21.10
C VAL A 29 -8.80 14.00 -20.28
N ALA A 30 -7.95 12.98 -20.45
CA ALA A 30 -6.66 12.91 -19.78
C ALA A 30 -5.74 14.06 -20.20
N GLN A 31 -5.73 14.41 -21.49
CA GLN A 31 -4.94 15.52 -22.02
C GLN A 31 -5.44 16.88 -21.52
N ALA A 32 -6.77 17.08 -21.46
CA ALA A 32 -7.38 18.30 -20.91
C ALA A 32 -7.05 18.49 -19.41
N ASP A 33 -6.86 17.39 -18.68
CA ASP A 33 -6.54 17.39 -17.25
C ASP A 33 -5.03 17.32 -16.94
N ASP A 34 -4.17 17.43 -17.96
CA ASP A 34 -2.70 17.28 -17.86
C ASP A 34 -2.28 15.98 -17.16
N VAL A 35 -3.04 14.91 -17.39
CA VAL A 35 -2.73 13.58 -16.89
C VAL A 35 -1.89 12.84 -17.91
N ASN A 36 -0.73 12.36 -17.48
CA ASN A 36 0.08 11.49 -18.30
C ASN A 36 -0.74 10.26 -18.78
N ILE A 37 -0.78 10.03 -20.09
CA ILE A 37 -1.59 8.98 -20.72
C ILE A 37 -1.31 7.57 -20.15
N ASN A 38 -0.06 7.25 -19.80
CA ASN A 38 0.26 5.96 -19.17
C ASN A 38 -0.32 5.84 -17.76
N THR A 39 -0.42 6.96 -17.03
CA THR A 39 -1.07 7.01 -15.72
C THR A 39 -2.57 6.80 -15.85
N ALA A 40 -3.22 7.50 -16.78
CA ALA A 40 -4.64 7.32 -17.08
C ALA A 40 -4.95 5.87 -17.50
N ARG A 41 -4.16 5.30 -18.41
CA ARG A 41 -4.25 3.89 -18.82
C ARG A 41 -4.07 2.91 -17.65
N SER A 42 -3.15 3.20 -16.72
CA SER A 42 -2.98 2.41 -15.50
C SER A 42 -4.22 2.43 -14.61
N TRP A 43 -4.91 3.58 -14.50
CA TRP A 43 -6.17 3.67 -13.77
C TRP A 43 -7.27 2.85 -14.42
N LEU A 44 -7.43 2.93 -15.75
CA LEU A 44 -8.43 2.15 -16.47
C LEU A 44 -8.24 0.63 -16.28
N ARG A 45 -6.99 0.16 -16.29
CA ARG A 45 -6.67 -1.25 -16.02
C ARG A 45 -6.95 -1.66 -14.56
N ARG A 46 -6.72 -0.74 -13.63
CA ARG A 46 -6.82 -1.02 -12.18
C ARG A 46 -8.25 -0.89 -11.65
N TYR A 47 -9.06 -0.01 -12.25
CA TYR A 47 -10.40 0.33 -11.78
C TYR A 47 -11.40 0.10 -12.91
N PRO A 48 -11.98 -1.11 -13.01
CA PRO A 48 -12.97 -1.41 -14.04
C PRO A 48 -14.28 -0.63 -13.84
N THR A 49 -14.55 -0.11 -12.64
CA THR A 49 -15.69 0.75 -12.33
C THR A 49 -15.27 1.98 -11.53
N SER A 50 -16.02 3.08 -11.68
CA SER A 50 -15.80 4.31 -10.90
C SER A 50 -15.97 4.08 -9.39
N SER A 51 -16.84 3.16 -8.98
CA SER A 51 -16.98 2.74 -7.58
C SER A 51 -15.69 2.11 -7.02
N ALA A 52 -15.01 1.27 -7.79
CA ALA A 52 -13.73 0.69 -7.40
C ALA A 52 -12.64 1.78 -7.18
N ALA A 53 -12.74 2.92 -7.87
CA ALA A 53 -11.82 4.04 -7.69
C ALA A 53 -12.08 4.83 -6.40
N LEU A 54 -13.33 4.88 -5.92
CA LEU A 54 -13.71 5.52 -4.65
C LEU A 54 -13.22 4.71 -3.45
N HIS A 55 -13.29 3.38 -3.55
CA HIS A 55 -12.85 2.46 -2.51
C HIS A 55 -11.43 1.94 -2.74
N ALA A 56 -10.59 2.72 -3.44
CA ALA A 56 -9.21 2.34 -3.67
C ALA A 56 -8.53 2.08 -2.31
N PRO A 57 -7.95 0.88 -2.10
CA PRO A 57 -7.31 0.57 -0.83
C PRO A 57 -6.20 1.59 -0.58
N LEU A 58 -6.18 2.14 0.63
CA LEU A 58 -5.10 3.02 1.07
C LEU A 58 -3.77 2.27 0.85
N ARG A 59 -2.83 2.93 0.16
CA ARG A 59 -1.48 2.39 0.04
C ARG A 59 -0.75 2.63 1.35
N GLY A 60 -0.19 1.57 1.90
CA GLY A 60 0.45 1.61 3.21
C GLY A 60 -0.57 1.49 4.35
N GLY A 61 -0.06 1.39 5.56
CA GLY A 61 -0.81 1.01 6.75
C GLY A 61 -0.26 -0.27 7.36
N LYS A 62 -0.52 -0.47 8.65
CA LYS A 62 -0.11 -1.68 9.37
C LYS A 62 -0.95 -2.87 8.87
N ARG A 63 -0.52 -3.51 7.78
CA ARG A 63 -0.97 -4.88 7.50
C ARG A 63 -0.45 -5.76 8.64
N ALA A 64 -1.32 -6.63 9.16
CA ALA A 64 -1.09 -7.65 10.21
C ALA A 64 0.22 -7.42 10.97
N GLN A 65 0.16 -6.65 12.06
CA GLN A 65 1.33 -6.34 12.87
C GLN A 65 1.91 -7.65 13.41
N LYS A 66 2.93 -8.19 12.71
CA LYS A 66 3.58 -9.47 13.06
C LYS A 66 4.21 -9.42 14.45
N MET A 67 4.69 -8.25 14.87
CA MET A 67 5.32 -8.03 16.17
C MET A 67 4.30 -7.45 17.17
N THR A 68 3.82 -8.29 18.10
CA THR A 68 2.98 -7.85 19.21
C THR A 68 3.82 -7.13 20.28
N VAL A 69 3.16 -6.38 21.17
CA VAL A 69 3.84 -5.74 22.31
C VAL A 69 4.51 -6.80 23.20
N ASP A 70 3.83 -7.94 23.39
CA ASP A 70 4.33 -9.06 24.19
C ASP A 70 5.53 -9.74 23.52
N GLY A 71 5.49 -9.94 22.19
CA GLY A 71 6.62 -10.49 21.44
C GLY A 71 7.85 -9.59 21.52
N HIS A 72 7.66 -8.27 21.49
CA HIS A 72 8.75 -7.31 21.70
C HIS A 72 9.33 -7.40 23.12
N ALA A 73 8.48 -7.42 24.15
CA ALA A 73 8.92 -7.54 25.54
C ALA A 73 9.70 -8.85 25.78
N PHE A 74 9.25 -9.95 25.17
CA PHE A 74 9.92 -11.24 25.22
C PHE A 74 11.31 -11.22 24.55
N LEU A 75 11.44 -10.60 23.37
CA LEU A 75 12.75 -10.47 22.73
C LEU A 75 13.73 -9.62 23.55
N MET A 76 13.24 -8.52 24.15
CA MET A 76 14.08 -7.66 24.98
C MET A 76 14.54 -8.37 26.25
N SER A 77 13.69 -9.20 26.87
CA SER A 77 14.11 -9.99 28.02
C SER A 77 15.17 -11.03 27.65
N LYS A 78 15.07 -11.66 26.48
CA LYS A 78 16.10 -12.59 25.97
C LYS A 78 17.43 -11.90 25.72
N LEU A 79 17.42 -10.75 25.05
CA LEU A 79 18.64 -9.97 24.78
C LEU A 79 19.26 -9.37 26.05
N SER A 80 18.47 -9.12 27.09
CA SER A 80 19.02 -8.67 28.38
C SER A 80 19.81 -9.75 29.12
N ILE A 81 19.53 -11.03 28.81
CA ILE A 81 20.20 -12.20 29.41
C ILE A 81 21.41 -12.60 28.55
N ASP A 82 21.22 -12.62 27.23
CA ASP A 82 22.26 -12.96 26.26
C ASP A 82 22.26 -11.95 25.10
N PRO A 83 23.17 -10.96 25.10
CA PRO A 83 23.22 -9.93 24.07
C PRO A 83 23.81 -10.41 22.74
N ASP A 84 24.42 -11.60 22.69
CA ASP A 84 25.05 -12.16 21.50
C ASP A 84 24.09 -13.00 20.64
N LEU A 85 22.81 -13.10 21.06
CA LEU A 85 21.78 -13.80 20.31
C LEU A 85 21.63 -13.21 18.90
N THR A 86 21.80 -14.07 17.91
CA THR A 86 21.58 -13.70 16.51
C THR A 86 20.09 -13.50 16.24
N LEU A 87 19.79 -12.69 15.22
CA LEU A 87 18.41 -12.46 14.76
C LEU A 87 17.69 -13.77 14.40
N ARG A 88 18.42 -14.80 13.93
CA ARG A 88 17.85 -16.12 13.62
C ARG A 88 17.41 -16.85 14.88
N GLN A 89 18.26 -16.85 15.91
CA GLN A 89 17.93 -17.47 17.20
C GLN A 89 16.75 -16.77 17.87
N LEU A 90 16.69 -15.43 17.79
CA LEU A 90 15.55 -14.66 18.28
C LEU A 90 14.24 -14.97 17.54
N ALA A 91 14.29 -15.18 16.23
CA ALA A 91 13.14 -15.60 15.44
C ALA A 91 12.68 -17.02 15.82
N ASP A 92 13.62 -17.96 15.97
CA ASP A 92 13.31 -19.33 16.40
C ASP A 92 12.72 -19.36 17.83
N GLU A 93 13.18 -18.49 18.73
CA GLU A 93 12.61 -18.32 20.08
C GLU A 93 11.18 -17.73 20.05
N LEU A 94 10.91 -16.74 19.19
CA LEU A 94 9.57 -16.17 19.01
C LEU A 94 8.56 -17.18 18.46
N GLU A 95 8.99 -17.99 17.50
CA GLU A 95 8.14 -19.02 16.91
C GLU A 95 7.80 -20.11 17.94
N ARG A 96 8.78 -20.53 18.74
CA ARG A 96 8.61 -21.53 19.80
C ARG A 96 7.77 -21.05 20.98
N ALA A 97 8.04 -19.84 21.48
CA ALA A 97 7.47 -19.35 22.74
C ALA A 97 6.15 -18.59 22.57
N CYS A 98 5.95 -17.92 21.44
CA CYS A 98 4.81 -17.03 21.24
C CYS A 98 3.87 -17.48 20.11
N SER A 99 4.18 -18.58 19.40
CA SER A 99 3.48 -19.00 18.17
C SER A 99 3.40 -17.89 17.12
N ILE A 100 4.36 -16.95 17.16
CA ILE A 100 4.47 -15.86 16.20
C ILE A 100 5.43 -16.31 15.10
N SER A 101 4.90 -16.54 13.89
CA SER A 101 5.72 -16.79 12.71
C SER A 101 6.11 -15.46 12.06
N VAL A 102 7.42 -15.18 12.01
CA VAL A 102 7.99 -13.91 11.50
C VAL A 102 8.44 -14.07 10.05
#